data_AF-A0A8H7WKE9-F1
#
_entry.id   AF-A0A8H7WKE9-F1
#
_cell.length_a   1.000
_cell.length_b   1.000
_cell.length_c   1.000
_cell.angle_alpha   90.00
_cell.angle_beta   90.00
_cell.angle_gamma   90.00
#
_symmetry.space_group_name_H-M   'P 1'
#
loop_
_entity.id
_entity.type
_entity.pdbx_description
1 polymer ?
#
loop_
_entity_poly.entity_id
_entity_poly.type
_entity_poly.pdbx_seq_one_letter_code
_entity_poly.pdbx_strand_id
1 'polypeptide(L)'
;MLHNPNNWHWVNKDASGWTKQYLEQNIKGIKAEENGVTAQLDKLISMDGDVDVNQRKGKVITIFDVKLVLEYSGKTKDDEDVSGTITVPEVAHDTEENEYVFELDIYSDANSKAPVKDLVRSKILPQLRKEFAKLGPALIAEHGKDIQHAPGSNPSSGISTPKLHVPTSAPAATATQTTKTSSSVNTTTVTDTEEFRAPATELYQTFTDPQRISAFTRAAPKLFEGAKKGGKFELFGGNVAGEYLELVEPTKIVQSWRLDQWPKDHYSRLEINFDQNDVDNVTVMRVSWSGVPVGQEEVTKRNWREYYVRSIKQTFGFGTIL
;
A
#
# COMPACT_ATOMS: atom_id res chain seq x y z
N MET A 1 -31.99 -0.52 -11.44
CA MET A 1 -31.93 0.87 -11.93
C MET A 1 -30.48 1.14 -12.30
N LEU A 2 -30.19 1.54 -13.54
CA LEU A 2 -28.83 1.79 -14.02
C LEU A 2 -28.31 3.06 -13.32
N HIS A 3 -27.33 2.93 -12.42
CA HIS A 3 -26.88 4.02 -11.53
C HIS A 3 -25.90 5.02 -12.19
N ASN A 4 -25.63 4.93 -13.51
CA ASN A 4 -24.83 5.94 -14.20
C ASN A 4 -25.09 5.97 -15.72
N PRO A 5 -26.31 6.34 -16.18
CA PRO A 5 -26.58 6.43 -17.61
C PRO A 5 -25.61 7.42 -18.28
N ASN A 6 -24.90 6.96 -19.31
CA ASN A 6 -23.87 7.70 -20.07
C ASN A 6 -22.62 8.14 -19.28
N ASN A 7 -22.27 7.49 -18.16
CA ASN A 7 -21.11 7.87 -17.33
C ASN A 7 -21.05 9.36 -16.97
N TRP A 8 -22.22 9.91 -16.63
CA TRP A 8 -22.38 11.31 -16.23
C TRP A 8 -21.89 11.59 -14.79
N HIS A 9 -21.94 10.58 -13.92
CA HIS A 9 -21.43 10.61 -12.55
C HIS A 9 -19.98 10.10 -12.49
N TRP A 10 -19.20 10.66 -11.55
CA TRP A 10 -17.78 10.40 -11.36
C TRP A 10 -17.46 8.91 -11.22
N VAL A 11 -16.50 8.42 -12.00
CA VAL A 11 -15.88 7.11 -11.80
C VAL A 11 -14.39 7.33 -11.54
N ASN A 12 -13.91 6.86 -10.38
CA ASN A 12 -12.52 6.89 -9.95
C ASN A 12 -11.98 5.45 -9.93
N LYS A 13 -10.77 5.25 -10.45
CA LYS A 13 -10.03 4.00 -10.39
C LYS A 13 -8.62 4.31 -9.91
N ASP A 14 -8.28 3.79 -8.74
CA ASP A 14 -6.89 3.74 -8.27
C ASP A 14 -6.07 2.86 -9.22
N ALA A 15 -5.02 3.45 -9.78
CA ALA A 15 -4.07 2.82 -10.69
C ALA A 15 -2.65 2.74 -10.10
N SER A 16 -2.46 3.07 -8.82
CA SER A 16 -1.15 3.06 -8.14
C SER A 16 -0.45 1.71 -8.25
N GLY A 17 -1.17 0.61 -8.06
CA GLY A 17 -0.62 -0.74 -8.20
C GLY A 17 -0.09 -1.04 -9.61
N TRP A 18 -0.82 -0.62 -10.65
CA TRP A 18 -0.40 -0.77 -12.04
C TRP A 18 0.78 0.15 -12.35
N THR A 19 0.73 1.41 -11.93
CA THR A 19 1.79 2.40 -12.15
C THR A 19 3.11 1.93 -11.55
N LYS A 20 3.09 1.36 -10.34
CA LYS A 20 4.30 0.83 -9.71
C LYS A 20 4.93 -0.29 -10.57
N GLN A 21 4.12 -1.24 -11.05
CA GLN A 21 4.61 -2.32 -11.91
C GLN A 21 5.12 -1.80 -13.26
N TYR A 22 4.40 -0.85 -13.86
CA TYR A 22 4.79 -0.21 -15.11
C TYR A 22 6.14 0.49 -14.98
N LEU A 23 6.34 1.27 -13.92
CA LEU A 23 7.62 1.94 -13.64
C LEU A 23 8.74 0.92 -13.39
N GLU A 24 8.50 -0.10 -12.54
CA GLU A 24 9.49 -1.16 -12.27
C GLU A 24 9.93 -1.92 -13.53
N GLN A 25 9.04 -2.09 -14.51
CA GLN A 25 9.38 -2.74 -15.78
C GLN A 25 10.19 -1.82 -16.68
N ASN A 26 9.79 -0.54 -16.79
CA ASN A 26 10.44 0.40 -17.70
C ASN A 26 11.83 0.84 -17.24
N ILE A 27 12.08 0.93 -15.93
CA ILE A 27 13.40 1.34 -15.42
C ILE A 27 14.50 0.29 -15.67
N LYS A 28 14.16 -1.00 -15.75
CA LYS A 28 15.14 -2.08 -15.99
C LYS A 28 15.87 -1.97 -17.33
N GLY A 29 15.31 -1.23 -18.28
CA GLY A 29 15.94 -0.97 -19.57
C GLY A 29 16.95 0.18 -19.55
N ILE A 30 16.99 0.98 -18.48
CA ILE A 30 17.74 2.23 -18.43
C ILE A 30 19.16 1.97 -17.91
N LYS A 31 20.12 2.10 -18.84
CA LYS A 31 21.55 1.96 -18.58
C LYS A 31 22.37 2.92 -19.44
N ALA A 32 23.59 3.16 -19.01
CA ALA A 32 24.55 4.01 -19.69
C ALA A 32 25.98 3.47 -19.50
N GLU A 33 26.79 3.64 -20.52
CA GLU A 33 28.22 3.33 -20.49
C GLU A 33 28.96 4.43 -21.25
N GLU A 34 30.02 4.98 -20.65
CA GLU A 34 30.86 5.97 -21.29
C GLU A 34 32.29 5.92 -20.71
N ASN A 35 33.29 5.84 -21.58
CA ASN A 35 34.71 5.85 -21.21
C ASN A 35 35.13 4.79 -20.17
N GLY A 36 34.48 3.62 -20.15
CA GLY A 36 34.75 2.55 -19.16
C GLY A 36 34.05 2.73 -17.81
N VAL A 37 33.17 3.72 -17.68
CA VAL A 37 32.25 3.89 -16.54
C VAL A 37 30.89 3.37 -16.94
N THR A 38 30.24 2.59 -16.08
CA THR A 38 28.89 2.07 -16.32
C THR A 38 27.92 2.56 -15.25
N ALA A 39 26.65 2.72 -15.61
CA ALA A 39 25.56 2.98 -14.66
C ALA A 39 24.24 2.37 -15.16
N GLN A 40 23.40 1.89 -14.26
CA GLN A 40 22.08 1.37 -14.56
C GLN A 40 21.11 1.60 -13.41
N LEU A 41 19.80 1.60 -13.69
CA LEU A 41 18.78 1.55 -12.66
C LEU A 41 18.50 0.10 -12.27
N ASP A 42 18.50 -0.17 -10.97
CA ASP A 42 18.30 -1.52 -10.46
C ASP A 42 16.87 -1.75 -10.01
N LYS A 43 16.32 -0.77 -9.28
CA LYS A 43 15.05 -0.97 -8.56
C LYS A 43 14.31 0.33 -8.28
N LEU A 44 12.98 0.27 -8.29
CA LEU A 44 12.12 1.27 -7.66
C LEU A 44 12.02 0.96 -6.16
N ILE A 45 12.61 1.79 -5.31
CA ILE A 45 12.60 1.64 -3.86
C ILE A 45 11.22 2.01 -3.30
N SER A 46 10.72 3.19 -3.67
CA SER A 46 9.39 3.65 -3.26
C SER A 46 8.70 4.46 -4.36
N MET A 47 7.37 4.44 -4.30
CA MET A 47 6.47 5.32 -5.03
C MET A 47 5.41 5.72 -4.02
N ASP A 48 5.41 6.99 -3.61
CA ASP A 48 4.58 7.53 -2.56
C ASP A 48 3.74 8.67 -3.15
N GLY A 49 2.42 8.59 -3.06
CA GLY A 49 1.49 9.54 -3.67
C GLY A 49 0.32 8.83 -4.34
N ASP A 50 -0.48 9.59 -5.06
CA ASP A 50 -1.75 9.14 -5.61
C ASP A 50 -1.67 8.99 -7.13
N VAL A 51 -2.31 7.95 -7.67
CA VAL A 51 -2.41 7.72 -9.12
C VAL A 51 -3.82 7.27 -9.45
N ASP A 52 -4.62 8.19 -9.97
CA ASP A 52 -6.00 7.98 -10.31
C ASP A 52 -6.27 8.11 -11.80
N VAL A 53 -7.09 7.20 -12.32
CA VAL A 53 -7.72 7.37 -13.62
C VAL A 53 -9.21 7.64 -13.39
N ASN A 54 -9.67 8.79 -13.88
CA ASN A 54 -11.04 9.24 -13.69
C ASN A 54 -11.75 9.39 -15.04
N GLN A 55 -13.07 9.29 -15.05
CA GLN A 55 -13.87 9.70 -16.20
C GLN A 55 -14.86 10.80 -15.82
N ARG A 56 -14.84 11.89 -16.60
CA ARG A 56 -15.72 13.03 -16.44
C ARG A 56 -16.25 13.49 -17.79
N LYS A 57 -17.57 13.63 -17.93
CA LYS A 57 -18.23 14.09 -19.16
C LYS A 57 -17.78 13.29 -20.40
N GLY A 58 -17.62 11.97 -20.26
CA GLY A 58 -17.18 11.07 -21.33
C GLY A 58 -15.67 11.11 -21.65
N LYS A 59 -14.88 11.97 -21.01
CA LYS A 59 -13.42 12.02 -21.18
C LYS A 59 -12.72 11.29 -20.04
N VAL A 60 -11.75 10.46 -20.38
CA VAL A 60 -10.82 9.85 -19.42
C VAL A 60 -9.72 10.86 -19.11
N ILE A 61 -9.47 11.07 -17.84
CA ILE A 61 -8.43 11.96 -17.32
C ILE A 61 -7.58 11.19 -16.31
N THR A 62 -6.29 11.49 -16.26
CA THR A 62 -5.38 10.98 -15.24
C THR A 62 -5.07 12.09 -14.27
N ILE A 63 -5.07 11.77 -12.98
CA ILE A 63 -4.59 12.66 -11.93
C ILE A 63 -3.59 11.82 -11.15
N PHE A 64 -2.33 12.18 -11.23
CA PHE A 64 -1.29 11.54 -10.46
C PHE A 64 -0.32 12.58 -9.95
N ASP A 65 0.21 12.31 -8.78
CA ASP A 65 1.25 13.07 -8.12
C ASP A 65 1.99 12.08 -7.22
N VAL A 66 3.20 11.69 -7.65
CA VAL A 66 4.00 10.69 -6.95
C VAL A 66 5.43 11.14 -6.76
N LYS A 67 5.93 10.91 -5.54
CA LYS A 67 7.35 10.92 -5.23
C LYS A 67 7.93 9.54 -5.54
N LEU A 68 9.05 9.50 -6.27
CA LEU A 68 9.76 8.26 -6.60
C LEU A 68 11.14 8.25 -5.96
N VAL A 69 11.54 7.07 -5.47
CA VAL A 69 12.92 6.80 -5.06
C VAL A 69 13.41 5.59 -5.83
N LEU A 70 14.47 5.77 -6.62
CA LEU A 70 15.07 4.74 -7.47
C LEU A 70 16.47 4.40 -6.97
N GLU A 71 16.85 3.14 -7.03
CA GLU A 71 18.22 2.67 -6.79
C GLU A 71 18.97 2.57 -8.12
N TYR A 72 20.22 3.03 -8.13
CA TYR A 72 21.13 2.84 -9.24
C TYR A 72 22.46 2.26 -8.76
N SER A 73 23.11 1.54 -9.66
CA SER A 73 24.46 1.03 -9.47
C SER A 73 25.30 1.27 -10.72
N GLY A 74 26.61 1.21 -10.53
CA GLY A 74 27.57 1.48 -11.57
C GLY A 74 28.97 1.06 -11.17
N LYS A 75 29.88 1.13 -12.13
CA LYS A 75 31.30 0.83 -11.93
C LYS A 75 32.15 1.97 -12.47
N THR A 76 33.19 2.33 -11.74
CA THR A 76 34.21 3.26 -12.23
C THR A 76 35.13 2.55 -13.23
N LYS A 77 36.03 3.30 -13.87
CA LYS A 77 37.04 2.73 -14.78
C LYS A 77 38.00 1.78 -14.07
N ASP A 78 38.17 1.96 -12.77
CA ASP A 78 39.04 1.15 -11.91
C ASP A 78 38.29 -0.06 -11.31
N ASP A 79 37.11 -0.38 -11.83
CA ASP A 79 36.22 -1.47 -11.38
C ASP A 79 35.73 -1.31 -9.93
N GLU A 80 35.70 -0.07 -9.41
CA GLU A 80 35.11 0.25 -8.11
C GLU A 80 33.58 0.30 -8.24
N ASP A 81 32.87 -0.47 -7.42
CA ASP A 81 31.42 -0.48 -7.39
C ASP A 81 30.86 0.79 -6.72
N VAL A 82 29.90 1.42 -7.39
CA VAL A 82 29.17 2.59 -6.93
C VAL A 82 27.70 2.27 -6.89
N SER A 83 27.04 2.64 -5.80
CA SER A 83 25.58 2.55 -5.67
C SER A 83 25.05 3.82 -5.04
N GLY A 84 23.79 4.12 -5.30
CA GLY A 84 23.14 5.31 -4.77
C GLY A 84 21.67 5.38 -5.11
N THR A 85 21.06 6.53 -4.82
CA THR A 85 19.64 6.77 -5.06
C THR A 85 19.40 7.98 -5.95
N ILE A 86 18.32 7.89 -6.72
CA ILE A 86 17.72 9.01 -7.44
C ILE A 86 16.35 9.27 -6.82
N THR A 87 16.20 10.40 -6.14
CA THR A 87 14.90 10.86 -5.65
C THR A 87 14.29 11.83 -6.64
N VAL A 88 13.04 11.56 -7.03
CA VAL A 88 12.23 12.43 -7.87
C VAL A 88 11.10 12.91 -6.97
N PRO A 89 11.17 14.13 -6.43
CA PRO A 89 10.26 14.59 -5.40
C PRO A 89 8.82 14.66 -5.89
N GLU A 90 8.62 14.89 -7.20
CA GLU A 90 7.31 15.03 -7.81
C GLU A 90 7.34 14.53 -9.27
N VAL A 91 6.41 13.64 -9.59
CA VAL A 91 6.02 13.24 -10.94
C VAL A 91 4.51 13.38 -11.00
N ALA A 92 4.04 14.48 -11.58
CA ALA A 92 2.63 14.82 -11.62
C ALA A 92 2.06 14.84 -13.05
N HIS A 93 0.73 14.83 -13.14
CA HIS A 93 -0.01 14.76 -14.40
C HIS A 93 0.25 15.93 -15.37
N ASP A 94 0.71 17.05 -14.84
CA ASP A 94 1.00 18.31 -15.52
C ASP A 94 2.50 18.62 -15.56
N THR A 95 3.37 17.76 -15.00
CA THR A 95 4.82 17.94 -15.07
C THR A 95 5.34 17.72 -16.49
N GLU A 96 5.96 18.76 -17.07
CA GLU A 96 6.59 18.65 -18.39
C GLU A 96 7.97 17.94 -18.32
N GLU A 97 8.47 17.44 -19.46
CA GLU A 97 9.72 16.65 -19.53
C GLU A 97 10.93 17.39 -18.92
N ASN A 98 10.98 18.70 -19.08
CA ASN A 98 12.04 19.58 -18.58
C ASN A 98 11.85 20.02 -17.12
N GLU A 99 10.67 19.80 -16.52
CA GLU A 99 10.33 20.25 -15.17
C GLU A 99 10.71 19.23 -14.08
N TYR A 100 10.94 17.96 -14.47
CA TYR A 100 11.39 16.94 -13.52
C TYR A 100 12.70 17.34 -12.82
N VAL A 101 12.61 17.38 -11.49
CA VAL A 101 13.73 17.56 -10.56
C VAL A 101 14.27 16.20 -10.15
N PHE A 102 15.59 16.07 -10.08
CA PHE A 102 16.26 14.85 -9.67
C PHE A 102 17.30 15.16 -8.61
N GLU A 103 17.21 14.47 -7.48
CA GLU A 103 18.16 14.52 -6.38
C GLU A 103 19.00 13.24 -6.42
N LEU A 104 20.32 13.38 -6.49
CA LEU A 104 21.25 12.25 -6.62
C LEU A 104 22.10 12.09 -5.37
N ASP A 105 22.00 10.93 -4.74
CA ASP A 105 22.84 10.50 -3.64
C ASP A 105 23.73 9.33 -4.04
N ILE A 106 24.85 9.20 -3.34
CA ILE A 106 25.80 8.08 -3.46
C ILE A 106 25.96 7.47 -2.08
N TYR A 107 25.89 6.15 -1.99
CA TYR A 107 26.23 5.43 -0.78
C TYR A 107 27.75 5.44 -0.59
N SER A 108 28.21 5.95 0.56
CA SER A 108 29.62 6.14 0.89
C SER A 108 30.33 7.08 -0.10
N ASP A 109 29.96 8.36 -0.05
CA ASP A 109 30.44 9.41 -0.96
C ASP A 109 31.96 9.56 -0.91
N ALA A 110 32.58 9.55 -2.09
CA ALA A 110 34.02 9.65 -2.28
C ALA A 110 34.32 10.21 -3.68
N ASN A 111 35.39 11.00 -3.81
CA ASN A 111 35.78 11.63 -5.08
C ASN A 111 36.00 10.62 -6.22
N SER A 112 36.42 9.38 -5.92
CA SER A 112 36.59 8.32 -6.92
C SER A 112 35.29 7.91 -7.61
N LYS A 113 34.14 8.14 -6.97
CA LYS A 113 32.80 7.73 -7.43
C LYS A 113 32.07 8.80 -8.24
N ALA A 114 32.59 10.03 -8.27
CA ALA A 114 32.03 11.15 -9.02
C ALA A 114 31.76 10.85 -10.51
N PRO A 115 32.63 10.11 -11.24
CA PRO A 115 32.38 9.79 -12.65
C PRO A 115 31.08 9.02 -12.90
N VAL A 116 30.68 8.13 -11.99
CA VAL A 116 29.40 7.41 -12.09
C VAL A 116 28.23 8.38 -11.88
N LYS A 117 28.34 9.30 -10.91
CA LYS A 117 27.34 10.36 -10.68
C LYS A 117 27.11 11.21 -11.93
N ASP A 118 28.19 11.61 -12.58
CA ASP A 118 28.14 12.46 -13.76
C ASP A 118 27.57 11.71 -14.97
N LEU A 119 27.86 10.41 -15.09
CA LEU A 119 27.24 9.55 -16.10
C LEU A 119 25.72 9.41 -15.87
N VAL A 120 25.29 9.19 -14.63
CA VAL A 120 23.87 9.15 -14.27
C VAL A 120 23.20 10.47 -14.62
N ARG A 121 23.79 11.60 -14.21
CA ARG A 121 23.26 12.93 -14.49
C ARG A 121 23.11 13.21 -15.99
N SER A 122 24.11 12.84 -16.79
CA SER A 122 24.18 13.18 -18.21
C SER A 122 23.43 12.22 -19.14
N LYS A 123 23.31 10.93 -18.79
CA LYS A 123 22.72 9.90 -19.68
C LYS A 123 21.49 9.21 -19.11
N ILE A 124 21.41 8.98 -17.80
CA ILE A 124 20.28 8.27 -17.17
C ILE A 124 19.12 9.22 -16.93
N LEU A 125 19.35 10.43 -16.39
CA LEU A 125 18.26 11.38 -16.11
C LEU A 125 17.47 11.78 -17.38
N PRO A 126 18.10 12.05 -18.55
CA PRO A 126 17.34 12.33 -19.77
C PRO A 126 16.50 11.13 -20.25
N GLN A 127 16.93 9.89 -19.98
CA GLN A 127 16.12 8.71 -20.28
C GLN A 127 14.92 8.61 -19.32
N LEU A 128 15.14 8.84 -18.03
CA LEU A 128 14.07 8.86 -17.02
C LEU A 128 12.98 9.89 -17.34
N ARG A 129 13.37 11.11 -17.73
CA ARG A 129 12.43 12.15 -18.16
C ARG A 129 11.49 11.66 -19.27
N LYS A 130 12.07 11.03 -20.30
CA LYS A 130 11.31 10.46 -21.42
C LYS A 130 10.42 9.31 -21.00
N GLU A 131 10.84 8.48 -20.06
CA GLU A 131 9.99 7.40 -19.55
C GLU A 131 8.83 7.93 -18.71
N PHE A 132 9.05 8.92 -17.85
CA PHE A 132 7.98 9.53 -17.03
C PHE A 132 6.95 10.27 -17.88
N ALA A 133 7.38 10.96 -18.95
CA ALA A 133 6.46 11.61 -19.89
C ALA A 133 5.49 10.62 -20.58
N LYS A 134 5.82 9.32 -20.64
CA LYS A 134 4.93 8.29 -21.20
C LYS A 134 3.87 7.81 -20.21
N LEU A 135 4.00 8.10 -18.91
CA LEU A 135 3.14 7.54 -17.88
C LEU A 135 1.67 7.94 -18.06
N GLY A 136 1.39 9.23 -18.27
CA GLY A 136 0.03 9.73 -18.49
C GLY A 136 -0.65 9.05 -19.70
N PRO A 137 -0.05 9.08 -20.90
CA PRO A 137 -0.58 8.36 -22.05
C PRO A 137 -0.77 6.85 -21.81
N ALA A 138 0.15 6.19 -21.11
CA ALA A 138 0.07 4.77 -20.82
C ALA A 138 -1.10 4.43 -19.87
N LEU A 139 -1.31 5.23 -18.83
CA LEU A 139 -2.45 5.11 -17.91
C LEU A 139 -3.80 5.22 -18.64
N ILE A 140 -3.91 6.18 -19.57
CA ILE A 140 -5.12 6.36 -20.39
C ILE A 140 -5.31 5.16 -21.32
N ALA A 141 -4.24 4.67 -21.95
CA ALA A 141 -4.31 3.55 -22.89
C ALA A 141 -4.74 2.24 -22.20
N GLU A 142 -4.20 1.98 -21.02
CA GLU A 142 -4.49 0.79 -20.23
C GLU A 142 -5.89 0.84 -19.62
N HIS A 143 -6.21 1.93 -18.90
CA HIS A 143 -7.41 1.99 -18.06
C HIS A 143 -8.57 2.75 -18.69
N GLY A 144 -8.34 3.47 -19.79
CA GLY A 144 -9.37 4.27 -20.43
C GLY A 144 -10.53 3.46 -21.00
N LYS A 145 -10.28 2.22 -21.45
CA LYS A 145 -11.33 1.34 -21.98
C LYS A 145 -12.19 0.71 -20.88
N ASP A 146 -11.58 0.40 -19.73
CA ASP A 146 -12.29 -0.19 -18.58
C ASP A 146 -13.31 0.76 -17.95
N ILE A 147 -13.07 2.06 -18.09
CA ILE A 147 -13.91 3.12 -17.51
C ILE A 147 -14.93 3.63 -18.53
N GLN A 148 -14.70 3.47 -19.83
CA GLN A 148 -15.64 3.89 -20.88
C GLN A 148 -16.74 2.83 -21.14
N HIS A 149 -17.96 3.08 -20.68
CA HIS A 149 -19.13 2.42 -21.28
C HIS A 149 -19.39 3.01 -22.67
N ALA A 150 -19.26 2.22 -23.73
CA ALA A 150 -19.47 2.68 -25.10
C ALA A 150 -20.92 3.17 -25.30
N PRO A 151 -21.14 4.29 -26.04
CA PRO A 151 -22.48 4.71 -26.42
C PRO A 151 -23.08 3.65 -27.34
N GLY A 152 -24.16 3.00 -26.89
CA GLY A 152 -24.87 1.95 -27.65
C GLY A 152 -24.76 0.53 -27.08
N SER A 153 -23.98 0.31 -26.02
CA SER A 153 -23.97 -0.99 -25.32
C SER A 153 -25.09 -1.05 -24.27
N ASN A 154 -26.30 -1.35 -24.72
CA ASN A 154 -27.41 -1.73 -23.86
C ASN A 154 -27.16 -3.17 -23.38
N PRO A 155 -27.00 -3.49 -22.08
CA PRO A 155 -26.77 -4.88 -21.64
C PRO A 155 -28.05 -5.74 -21.68
N SER A 156 -29.06 -5.36 -22.45
CA SER A 156 -30.36 -6.05 -22.51
C SER A 156 -30.50 -7.04 -23.67
N SER A 157 -29.46 -7.33 -24.45
CA SER A 157 -29.50 -8.39 -25.47
C SER A 157 -28.77 -9.63 -24.96
N GLY A 158 -29.48 -10.41 -24.14
CA GLY A 158 -28.97 -11.65 -23.55
C GLY A 158 -29.77 -12.22 -22.38
N ILE A 159 -30.84 -11.55 -21.94
CA ILE A 159 -31.73 -12.09 -20.90
C ILE A 159 -32.71 -13.06 -21.57
N SER A 160 -32.41 -14.36 -21.51
CA SER A 160 -33.45 -15.36 -21.58
C SER A 160 -34.41 -15.12 -20.41
N THR A 161 -35.67 -14.87 -20.73
CA THR A 161 -36.77 -14.59 -19.81
C THR A 161 -36.88 -15.67 -18.72
N PRO A 162 -36.79 -15.33 -17.42
CA PRO A 162 -37.23 -16.23 -16.37
C PRO A 162 -38.76 -16.28 -16.39
N LYS A 163 -39.33 -17.48 -16.53
CA LYS A 163 -40.77 -17.70 -16.30
C LYS A 163 -41.08 -17.43 -14.83
N LEU A 164 -42.11 -16.61 -14.58
CA LEU A 164 -42.73 -16.42 -13.27
C LEU A 164 -43.09 -17.78 -12.65
N HIS A 165 -42.68 -18.01 -11.40
CA HIS A 165 -43.27 -19.01 -10.52
C HIS A 165 -43.82 -18.30 -9.28
N VAL A 166 -45.11 -18.52 -9.03
CA VAL A 166 -45.90 -18.03 -7.90
C VAL A 166 -45.68 -18.99 -6.70
N PRO A 167 -45.73 -18.53 -5.44
CA PRO A 167 -45.06 -19.20 -4.32
C PRO A 167 -45.97 -20.17 -3.57
N THR A 168 -45.45 -21.28 -3.06
CA THR A 168 -46.06 -21.97 -1.90
C THR A 168 -45.04 -22.81 -1.12
N SER A 169 -45.08 -22.61 0.21
CA SER A 169 -44.63 -23.46 1.35
C SER A 169 -43.14 -23.83 1.53
N ALA A 170 -42.61 -23.37 2.67
CA ALA A 170 -41.39 -23.80 3.38
C ALA A 170 -41.51 -25.23 3.97
N PRO A 171 -40.59 -25.73 4.82
CA PRO A 171 -39.13 -25.56 4.97
C PRO A 171 -38.36 -26.92 4.97
N ALA A 172 -37.03 -26.89 4.87
CA ALA A 172 -36.07 -27.62 5.72
C ALA A 172 -34.72 -27.76 5.00
N ALA A 173 -33.74 -26.98 5.47
CA ALA A 173 -32.37 -27.08 5.05
C ALA A 173 -31.73 -28.37 5.58
N THR A 174 -31.13 -29.15 4.68
CA THR A 174 -30.02 -30.04 5.04
C THR A 174 -28.85 -29.69 4.14
N ALA A 175 -27.75 -29.32 4.79
CA ALA A 175 -26.51 -28.88 4.17
C ALA A 175 -25.93 -29.94 3.23
N THR A 176 -25.31 -29.49 2.14
CA THR A 176 -24.26 -30.28 1.51
C THR A 176 -23.12 -29.34 1.13
N GLN A 177 -21.98 -29.63 1.77
CA GLN A 177 -20.70 -28.98 1.64
C GLN A 177 -20.24 -28.96 0.18
N THR A 178 -19.87 -27.78 -0.31
CA THR A 178 -18.97 -27.64 -1.44
C THR A 178 -17.57 -27.35 -0.92
N THR A 179 -16.81 -28.42 -0.72
CA THR A 179 -15.35 -28.38 -0.68
C THR A 179 -14.77 -27.87 -2.00
N LYS A 180 -13.57 -27.26 -1.88
CA LYS A 180 -12.55 -26.92 -2.91
C LYS A 180 -12.57 -25.44 -3.30
N THR A 181 -11.50 -24.66 -3.19
CA THR A 181 -10.05 -24.94 -3.15
C THR A 181 -9.33 -23.84 -2.36
N SER A 182 -8.64 -24.19 -1.28
CA SER A 182 -7.66 -23.31 -0.64
C SER A 182 -6.43 -23.22 -1.55
N SER A 183 -6.26 -22.10 -2.24
CA SER A 183 -4.92 -21.74 -2.75
C SER A 183 -4.01 -21.63 -1.52
N SER A 184 -2.99 -22.48 -1.41
CA SER A 184 -2.02 -22.37 -0.32
C SER A 184 -1.27 -21.05 -0.47
N VAL A 185 -1.68 -20.04 0.29
CA VAL A 185 -0.96 -18.77 0.37
C VAL A 185 0.33 -19.06 1.12
N ASN A 186 1.48 -18.88 0.45
CA ASN A 186 2.76 -18.94 1.15
C ASN A 186 2.78 -17.78 2.16
N THR A 187 3.09 -18.10 3.42
CA THR A 187 3.09 -17.12 4.49
C THR A 187 4.46 -17.03 5.16
N THR A 188 4.65 -15.93 5.86
CA THR A 188 5.85 -15.60 6.62
C THR A 188 5.46 -15.04 7.99
N THR A 189 6.46 -14.78 8.82
CA THR A 189 6.31 -14.12 10.11
C THR A 189 7.01 -12.76 10.08
N VAL A 190 6.30 -11.73 10.49
CA VAL A 190 6.83 -10.36 10.61
C VAL A 190 6.87 -9.99 12.07
N THR A 191 7.97 -9.43 12.54
CA THR A 191 8.12 -8.92 13.90
C THR A 191 8.53 -7.46 13.90
N ASP A 192 8.05 -6.70 14.87
CA ASP A 192 8.47 -5.33 15.11
C ASP A 192 8.51 -5.03 16.61
N THR A 193 9.27 -4.01 16.99
CA THR A 193 9.41 -3.59 18.39
C THR A 193 9.53 -2.08 18.45
N GLU A 194 8.67 -1.46 19.25
CA GLU A 194 8.54 0.00 19.31
C GLU A 194 8.35 0.46 20.75
N GLU A 195 9.02 1.55 21.12
CA GLU A 195 8.91 2.14 22.47
C GLU A 195 7.88 3.26 22.52
N PHE A 196 7.11 3.30 23.62
CA PHE A 196 6.11 4.33 23.91
C PHE A 196 6.34 4.92 25.30
N ARG A 197 6.27 6.24 25.42
CA ARG A 197 6.35 7.00 26.68
C ARG A 197 4.96 7.06 27.34
N ALA A 198 4.43 5.90 27.70
CA ALA A 198 3.11 5.77 28.33
C ALA A 198 3.02 4.47 29.15
N PRO A 199 2.12 4.42 30.16
CA PRO A 199 1.79 3.17 30.84
C PRO A 199 1.18 2.13 29.89
N ALA A 200 1.47 0.85 30.13
CA ALA A 200 0.95 -0.27 29.34
C ALA A 200 -0.57 -0.30 29.32
N THR A 201 -1.23 0.12 30.40
CA THR A 201 -2.69 0.26 30.49
C THR A 201 -3.23 1.27 29.47
N GLU A 202 -2.60 2.44 29.35
CA GLU A 202 -2.99 3.50 28.42
C GLU A 202 -2.75 3.08 26.98
N LEU A 203 -1.61 2.44 26.71
CA LEU A 203 -1.29 1.92 25.38
C LEU A 203 -2.24 0.78 24.99
N TYR A 204 -2.52 -0.16 25.89
CA TYR A 204 -3.48 -1.25 25.68
C TYR A 204 -4.86 -0.72 25.30
N GLN A 205 -5.34 0.31 26.00
CA GLN A 205 -6.62 0.96 25.71
C GLN A 205 -6.69 1.55 24.30
N THR A 206 -5.57 1.95 23.69
CA THR A 206 -5.59 2.45 22.30
C THR A 206 -6.03 1.39 21.29
N PHE A 207 -5.92 0.10 21.63
CA PHE A 207 -6.34 -1.02 20.81
C PHE A 207 -7.68 -1.62 21.22
N THR A 208 -8.27 -1.22 22.35
CA THR A 208 -9.49 -1.84 22.90
C THR A 208 -10.64 -0.86 23.14
N ASP A 209 -10.35 0.43 23.28
CA ASP A 209 -11.35 1.47 23.46
C ASP A 209 -11.75 2.08 22.10
N PRO A 210 -13.05 2.08 21.74
CA PRO A 210 -13.49 2.57 20.44
C PRO A 210 -13.26 4.08 20.24
N GLN A 211 -13.26 4.90 21.30
CA GLN A 211 -12.99 6.34 21.18
C GLN A 211 -11.51 6.57 20.88
N ARG A 212 -10.61 5.85 21.57
CA ARG A 212 -9.17 5.91 21.30
C ARG A 212 -8.83 5.37 19.93
N ILE A 213 -9.44 4.26 19.53
CA ILE A 213 -9.29 3.72 18.17
C ILE A 213 -9.67 4.80 17.16
N SER A 214 -10.86 5.38 17.28
CA SER A 214 -11.33 6.45 16.40
C SER A 214 -10.40 7.66 16.34
N ALA A 215 -9.75 8.00 17.46
CA ALA A 215 -8.85 9.14 17.55
C ALA A 215 -7.57 8.93 16.74
N PHE A 216 -6.91 7.76 16.82
CA PHE A 216 -5.68 7.53 16.06
C PHE A 216 -5.94 7.11 14.62
N THR A 217 -7.05 6.43 14.33
CA THR A 217 -7.46 6.08 12.96
C THR A 217 -8.06 7.27 12.21
N ARG A 218 -8.39 8.36 12.92
CA ARG A 218 -9.10 9.55 12.43
C ARG A 218 -10.49 9.28 11.85
N ALA A 219 -11.04 8.09 12.12
CA ALA A 219 -12.36 7.67 11.67
C ALA A 219 -12.93 6.59 12.59
N ALA A 220 -14.24 6.62 12.84
CA ALA A 220 -14.90 5.58 13.61
C ALA A 220 -14.71 4.20 12.94
N PRO A 221 -14.53 3.12 13.72
CA PRO A 221 -14.57 1.76 13.19
C PRO A 221 -15.86 1.53 12.40
N LYS A 222 -15.74 0.92 11.22
CA LYS A 222 -16.90 0.53 10.41
C LYS A 222 -17.67 -0.61 11.08
N LEU A 223 -16.94 -1.47 11.80
CA LEU A 223 -17.46 -2.51 12.67
C LEU A 223 -16.64 -2.51 13.95
N PHE A 224 -17.30 -2.61 15.10
CA PHE A 224 -16.64 -2.86 16.38
C PHE A 224 -17.62 -3.54 17.33
N GLU A 225 -17.43 -4.84 17.58
CA GLU A 225 -18.30 -5.63 18.45
C GLU A 225 -17.89 -5.62 19.93
N GLY A 226 -16.86 -4.83 20.24
CA GLY A 226 -16.24 -4.70 21.56
C GLY A 226 -14.93 -5.48 21.68
N ALA A 227 -14.03 -5.00 22.55
CA ALA A 227 -12.79 -5.68 22.91
C ALA A 227 -13.08 -6.86 23.86
N LYS A 228 -13.61 -7.94 23.28
CA LYS A 228 -13.88 -9.21 23.94
C LYS A 228 -13.46 -10.34 23.01
N LYS A 229 -13.13 -11.50 23.56
CA LYS A 229 -12.82 -12.68 22.74
C LYS A 229 -13.97 -12.98 21.77
N GLY A 230 -13.65 -13.13 20.49
CA GLY A 230 -14.61 -13.31 19.39
C GLY A 230 -15.16 -12.00 18.81
N GLY A 231 -14.87 -10.85 19.41
CA GLY A 231 -15.35 -9.55 18.92
C GLY A 231 -14.65 -9.14 17.65
N LYS A 232 -15.43 -8.84 16.60
CA LYS A 232 -14.91 -8.40 15.31
C LYS A 232 -14.72 -6.89 15.24
N PHE A 233 -13.79 -6.48 14.39
CA PHE A 233 -13.55 -5.09 14.07
C PHE A 233 -13.25 -4.88 12.59
N GLU A 234 -13.65 -3.71 12.07
CA GLU A 234 -13.25 -3.18 10.77
C GLU A 234 -12.77 -1.74 10.97
N LEU A 235 -11.48 -1.50 10.72
CA LEU A 235 -10.82 -0.20 10.88
C LEU A 235 -10.48 0.40 9.51
N PHE A 236 -10.13 1.69 9.48
CA PHE A 236 -9.71 2.41 8.26
C PHE A 236 -10.68 2.24 7.09
N GLY A 237 -11.97 2.47 7.34
CA GLY A 237 -13.02 2.32 6.32
C GLY A 237 -13.30 0.87 5.88
N GLY A 238 -12.79 -0.12 6.62
CA GLY A 238 -12.88 -1.53 6.26
C GLY A 238 -11.63 -2.08 5.56
N ASN A 239 -10.60 -1.25 5.34
CA ASN A 239 -9.34 -1.71 4.78
C ASN A 239 -8.60 -2.69 5.71
N VAL A 240 -8.85 -2.60 7.03
CA VAL A 240 -8.37 -3.58 8.00
C VAL A 240 -9.56 -4.27 8.63
N ALA A 241 -9.53 -5.61 8.65
CA ALA A 241 -10.53 -6.41 9.33
C ALA A 241 -9.87 -7.46 10.23
N GLY A 242 -10.54 -7.83 11.32
CA GLY A 242 -10.03 -8.79 12.27
C GLY A 242 -11.02 -9.15 13.38
N GLU A 243 -10.54 -10.00 14.28
CA GLU A 243 -11.28 -10.51 15.42
C GLU A 243 -10.33 -10.65 16.61
N TYR A 244 -10.75 -10.24 17.81
CA TYR A 244 -9.97 -10.47 19.03
C TYR A 244 -9.99 -11.96 19.41
N LEU A 245 -8.82 -12.60 19.38
CA LEU A 245 -8.66 -14.02 19.70
C LEU A 245 -8.34 -14.24 21.19
N GLU A 246 -7.58 -13.32 21.79
CA GLU A 246 -7.15 -13.36 23.19
C GLU A 246 -6.90 -11.93 23.69
N LEU A 247 -7.30 -11.64 24.92
CA LEU A 247 -7.12 -10.35 25.57
C LEU A 247 -6.69 -10.59 27.01
N VAL A 248 -5.53 -10.08 27.39
CA VAL A 248 -5.00 -10.10 28.76
C VAL A 248 -4.59 -8.68 29.10
N GLU A 249 -5.48 -7.95 29.77
CA GLU A 249 -5.22 -6.57 30.14
C GLU A 249 -4.21 -6.49 31.31
N PRO A 250 -3.21 -5.59 31.28
CA PRO A 250 -2.81 -4.69 30.19
C PRO A 250 -1.66 -5.23 29.31
N THR A 251 -1.33 -6.51 29.41
CA THR A 251 -0.04 -7.06 28.95
C THR A 251 -0.06 -7.63 27.53
N LYS A 252 -1.21 -8.10 27.01
CA LYS A 252 -1.24 -8.86 25.75
C LYS A 252 -2.57 -8.76 25.00
N ILE A 253 -2.49 -8.61 23.68
CA ILE A 253 -3.61 -8.68 22.74
C ILE A 253 -3.23 -9.65 21.63
N VAL A 254 -4.11 -10.60 21.32
CA VAL A 254 -4.01 -11.44 20.12
C VAL A 254 -5.25 -11.22 19.27
N GLN A 255 -5.05 -10.91 18.01
CA GLN A 255 -6.13 -10.70 17.06
C GLN A 255 -5.83 -11.35 15.71
N SER A 256 -6.87 -11.81 15.01
CA SER A 256 -6.77 -12.03 13.58
C SER A 256 -6.68 -10.67 12.91
N TRP A 257 -5.95 -10.59 11.80
CA TRP A 257 -5.72 -9.33 11.11
C TRP A 257 -5.56 -9.59 9.62
N ARG A 258 -6.17 -8.75 8.79
CA ARG A 258 -5.96 -8.75 7.35
C ARG A 258 -6.13 -7.37 6.76
N LEU A 259 -5.52 -7.18 5.59
CA LEU A 259 -5.88 -6.11 4.68
C LEU A 259 -7.03 -6.57 3.77
N ASP A 260 -7.84 -5.63 3.29
CA ASP A 260 -8.89 -5.92 2.30
C ASP A 260 -8.30 -6.54 1.02
N GLN A 261 -7.14 -6.05 0.59
CA GLN A 261 -6.40 -6.54 -0.59
C GLN A 261 -5.83 -7.97 -0.47
N TRP A 262 -5.83 -8.58 0.73
CA TRP A 262 -5.34 -9.95 0.91
C TRP A 262 -6.31 -10.97 0.31
N PRO A 263 -5.83 -12.19 -0.02
CA PRO A 263 -6.69 -13.25 -0.51
C PRO A 263 -7.92 -13.45 0.38
N LYS A 264 -9.06 -13.75 -0.26
CA LYS A 264 -10.32 -13.91 0.47
C LYS A 264 -10.17 -14.97 1.57
N ASP A 265 -10.71 -14.66 2.74
CA ASP A 265 -10.66 -15.50 3.94
C ASP A 265 -9.24 -15.80 4.47
N HIS A 266 -8.22 -15.07 4.01
CA HIS A 266 -6.86 -15.15 4.54
C HIS A 266 -6.63 -14.12 5.65
N TYR A 267 -6.33 -14.60 6.86
CA TYR A 267 -6.02 -13.78 8.02
C TYR A 267 -4.65 -14.14 8.58
N SER A 268 -3.87 -13.14 8.96
CA SER A 268 -2.71 -13.34 9.82
C SER A 268 -3.17 -13.34 11.28
N ARG A 269 -2.32 -13.87 12.16
CA ARG A 269 -2.46 -13.78 13.61
C ARG A 269 -1.46 -12.74 14.11
N LEU A 270 -1.97 -11.61 14.57
CA LEU A 270 -1.23 -10.55 15.23
C LEU A 270 -1.21 -10.78 16.73
N GLU A 271 -0.03 -10.89 17.30
CA GLU A 271 0.20 -10.89 18.75
C GLU A 271 0.96 -9.63 19.15
N ILE A 272 0.38 -8.87 20.07
CA ILE A 272 0.92 -7.62 20.62
C ILE A 272 1.18 -7.86 22.11
N ASN A 273 2.42 -7.67 22.54
CA ASN A 273 2.82 -7.72 23.93
C ASN A 273 3.29 -6.35 24.39
N PHE A 274 2.88 -5.97 25.60
CA PHE A 274 3.23 -4.70 26.23
C PHE A 274 4.11 -4.98 27.44
N ASP A 275 5.40 -4.66 27.32
CA ASP A 275 6.36 -4.82 28.40
C ASP A 275 6.60 -3.47 29.07
N GLN A 276 5.98 -3.28 30.23
CA GLN A 276 6.16 -2.08 31.04
C GLN A 276 7.55 -2.07 31.69
N ASN A 277 8.29 -1.00 31.47
CA ASN A 277 9.43 -0.61 32.29
C ASN A 277 8.97 0.48 33.27
N ASP A 278 8.78 0.11 34.54
CA ASP A 278 8.30 0.99 35.61
C ASP A 278 9.30 2.08 36.01
N VAL A 279 10.60 1.89 35.73
CA VAL A 279 11.65 2.84 36.11
C VAL A 279 11.64 4.06 35.21
N ASP A 280 11.50 3.85 33.91
CA ASP A 280 11.58 4.92 32.90
C ASP A 280 10.20 5.42 32.42
N ASN A 281 9.12 4.85 32.96
CA ASN A 281 7.74 5.04 32.47
C ASN A 281 7.62 4.82 30.96
N VAL A 282 8.32 3.80 30.46
CA VAL A 282 8.32 3.40 29.04
C VAL A 282 7.66 2.04 28.92
N THR A 283 6.80 1.89 27.93
CA THR A 283 6.28 0.57 27.52
C THR A 283 6.93 0.18 26.19
N VAL A 284 7.54 -0.99 26.15
CA VAL A 284 8.03 -1.59 24.90
C VAL A 284 6.89 -2.44 24.33
N MET A 285 6.40 -2.08 23.14
CA MET A 285 5.42 -2.84 22.40
C MET A 285 6.12 -3.79 21.44
N ARG A 286 5.98 -5.10 21.66
CA ARG A 286 6.51 -6.14 20.77
C ARG A 286 5.37 -6.75 19.98
N VAL A 287 5.50 -6.77 18.66
CA VAL A 287 4.50 -7.35 17.77
C VAL A 287 5.07 -8.51 16.97
N SER A 288 4.25 -9.55 16.80
CA SER A 288 4.52 -10.69 15.94
C SER A 288 3.27 -11.00 15.12
N TRP A 289 3.38 -10.94 13.79
CA TRP A 289 2.37 -11.41 12.85
C TRP A 289 2.82 -12.72 12.22
N SER A 290 2.16 -13.81 12.54
CA SER A 290 2.30 -15.07 11.79
C SER A 290 1.21 -15.17 10.73
N GLY A 291 1.54 -15.66 9.53
CA GLY A 291 0.54 -15.87 8.48
C GLY A 291 0.41 -14.68 7.51
N VAL A 292 1.35 -13.73 7.52
CA VAL A 292 1.38 -12.64 6.53
C VAL A 292 1.71 -13.25 5.16
N PRO A 293 0.98 -12.95 4.07
CA PRO A 293 1.34 -13.41 2.74
C PRO A 293 2.76 -12.99 2.35
N VAL A 294 3.53 -13.89 1.75
CA VAL A 294 4.88 -13.58 1.24
C VAL A 294 4.79 -12.44 0.22
N GLY A 295 5.70 -11.46 0.32
CA GLY A 295 5.71 -10.22 -0.46
C GLY A 295 4.91 -9.07 0.17
N GLN A 296 4.17 -9.31 1.26
CA GLN A 296 3.44 -8.29 2.01
C GLN A 296 4.11 -7.94 3.36
N GLU A 297 5.29 -8.47 3.65
CA GLU A 297 5.98 -8.31 4.93
C GLU A 297 6.27 -6.84 5.24
N GLU A 298 6.99 -6.20 4.32
CA GLU A 298 7.45 -4.82 4.48
C GLU A 298 6.27 -3.86 4.42
N VAL A 299 5.26 -4.16 3.60
CA VAL A 299 4.01 -3.37 3.51
C VAL A 299 3.26 -3.44 4.84
N THR A 300 3.10 -4.64 5.41
CA THR A 300 2.42 -4.83 6.70
C THR A 300 3.16 -4.11 7.82
N LYS A 301 4.50 -4.26 7.86
CA LYS A 301 5.35 -3.60 8.86
C LYS A 301 5.32 -2.08 8.76
N ARG A 302 5.48 -1.54 7.55
CA ARG A 302 5.41 -0.10 7.28
C ARG A 302 4.04 0.47 7.63
N ASN A 303 2.95 -0.17 7.19
CA ASN A 303 1.59 0.27 7.49
C ASN A 303 1.32 0.24 9.00
N TRP A 304 1.83 -0.77 9.71
CA TRP A 304 1.75 -0.79 11.17
C TRP A 304 2.46 0.40 11.80
N ARG A 305 3.71 0.64 11.41
CA ARG A 305 4.48 1.77 11.95
C ARG A 305 3.81 3.11 11.66
N GLU A 306 3.34 3.32 10.45
CA GLU A 306 2.78 4.61 10.04
C GLU A 306 1.37 4.85 10.58
N TYR A 307 0.47 3.87 10.48
CA TYR A 307 -0.94 4.07 10.82
C TYR A 307 -1.29 3.74 12.25
N TYR A 308 -0.54 2.85 12.92
CA TYR A 308 -0.75 2.53 14.32
C TYR A 308 0.28 3.23 15.19
N VAL A 309 1.57 2.90 15.06
CA VAL A 309 2.61 3.36 15.99
C VAL A 309 2.73 4.89 15.97
N ARG A 310 2.97 5.47 14.79
CA ARG A 310 3.14 6.93 14.63
C ARG A 310 1.87 7.67 14.99
N SER A 311 0.70 7.21 14.53
CA SER A 311 -0.58 7.82 14.87
C SER A 311 -0.85 7.78 16.38
N ILE A 312 -0.63 6.66 17.07
CA ILE A 312 -0.79 6.55 18.52
C ILE A 312 0.18 7.50 19.24
N LYS A 313 1.45 7.52 18.82
CA LYS A 313 2.47 8.42 19.38
C LYS A 313 2.07 9.90 19.24
N GLN A 314 1.55 10.30 18.08
CA GLN A 314 1.14 11.68 17.81
C GLN A 314 -0.17 12.05 18.49
N THR A 315 -1.20 11.20 18.39
CA THR A 315 -2.55 11.49 18.91
C THR A 315 -2.59 11.56 20.42
N PHE A 316 -1.86 10.67 21.11
CA PHE A 316 -1.89 10.59 22.57
C PHE A 316 -0.62 11.14 23.24
N GLY A 317 0.34 11.64 22.46
CA GLY A 317 1.61 12.14 22.99
C GLY A 317 2.53 11.06 23.56
N PHE A 318 2.40 9.81 23.09
CA PHE A 318 3.20 8.68 23.59
C PHE A 318 4.58 8.57 22.91
N GLY A 319 4.96 9.51 22.05
CA GLY A 319 6.26 9.56 21.39
C GLY A 319 7.32 10.33 22.21
N THR A 320 8.58 10.15 21.84
CA THR A 320 9.65 11.09 22.24
C THR A 320 9.51 12.37 21.42
N ILE A 321 9.40 13.52 22.08
CA ILE A 321 9.50 14.83 21.43
C ILE A 321 10.93 14.96 20.91
N LEU A 322 11.10 15.02 19.59
CA LEU A 322 12.34 15.36 18.89
C LEU A 322 12.01 16.41 17.83
#